data_AF-A0A520YB80-F1
#
_entry.id   AF-A0A520YB80-F1
#
_cell.length_a   1.000
_cell.length_b   1.000
_cell.length_c   1.000
_cell.angle_alpha   90.00
_cell.angle_beta   90.00
_cell.angle_gamma   90.00
#
_symmetry.space_group_name_H-M   'P 1'
#
loop_
_entity.id
_entity.type
_entity.pdbx_description
1 polymer ?
#
loop_
_entity_poly.entity_id
_entity_poly.type
_entity_poly.pdbx_seq_one_letter_code
_entity_poly.pdbx_strand_id
1 'polypeptide(L)'
;MVMTWLDSVAKVAPGWAANYAAKSRRYDVQKNSAEAQRLYQAATSTQYRKTLTGQGLSPDAINAKASTRLREMARHLEENHDLTNAVFDDLLNNTIGAGAAKAPMVRLTNGELSTDLNKRICEVFDDWSQSPDTTGEFGF
;
A
#
# COMPACT_ATOMS: atom_id res chain seq x y z
N MET A 1 -40.14 -16.50 -20.12
CA MET A 1 -39.83 -15.11 -19.74
C MET A 1 -39.98 -15.02 -18.23
N VAL A 2 -38.86 -14.98 -17.48
CA VAL A 2 -38.91 -14.90 -16.01
C VAL A 2 -39.32 -13.48 -15.65
N MET A 3 -40.50 -13.29 -15.05
CA MET A 3 -40.89 -11.97 -14.54
C MET A 3 -39.91 -11.57 -13.44
N THR A 4 -39.25 -10.44 -13.64
CA THR A 4 -38.38 -9.87 -12.61
C THR A 4 -39.25 -9.22 -11.53
N TRP A 5 -38.76 -9.14 -10.29
CA TRP A 5 -39.51 -8.48 -9.20
C TRP A 5 -39.86 -7.01 -9.53
N LEU A 6 -39.05 -6.36 -10.37
CA LEU A 6 -39.27 -5.02 -10.91
C LEU A 6 -40.52 -4.93 -11.78
N ASP A 7 -40.85 -5.98 -12.53
CA ASP A 7 -42.05 -6.04 -13.38
C ASP A 7 -43.34 -6.10 -12.54
N SER A 8 -43.26 -6.70 -11.36
CA SER A 8 -44.36 -6.71 -10.40
C SER A 8 -44.57 -5.34 -9.75
N VAL A 9 -43.49 -4.63 -9.41
CA VAL A 9 -43.56 -3.27 -8.86
C VAL A 9 -44.04 -2.25 -9.89
N ALA A 10 -43.67 -2.42 -11.17
CA ALA A 10 -44.11 -1.55 -12.25
C ALA A 10 -45.63 -1.50 -12.42
N LYS A 11 -46.35 -2.57 -12.05
CA LYS A 11 -47.83 -2.62 -12.08
C LYS A 11 -48.49 -1.73 -11.02
N VAL A 12 -47.81 -1.50 -9.90
CA VAL A 12 -48.36 -0.74 -8.75
C VAL A 12 -47.79 0.68 -8.72
N ALA A 13 -46.52 0.85 -9.06
CA ALA A 13 -45.80 2.13 -9.02
C ALA A 13 -44.89 2.29 -10.26
N PRO A 14 -45.47 2.61 -11.43
CA PRO A 14 -44.73 2.65 -12.69
C PRO A 14 -43.61 3.70 -12.71
N GLY A 15 -43.83 4.87 -12.08
CA GLY A 15 -42.82 5.92 -12.01
C GLY A 15 -41.59 5.53 -11.17
N TRP A 16 -41.78 4.79 -10.07
CA TRP A 16 -40.68 4.33 -9.23
C TRP A 16 -39.85 3.25 -9.95
N ALA A 17 -40.53 2.27 -10.56
CA ALA A 17 -39.87 1.21 -11.32
C ALA A 17 -39.07 1.76 -12.51
N ALA A 18 -39.62 2.73 -13.25
CA ALA A 18 -38.92 3.39 -14.37
C ALA A 18 -37.66 4.14 -13.90
N ASN A 19 -37.76 4.91 -12.80
CA ASN A 19 -36.63 5.64 -12.24
C ASN A 19 -35.54 4.70 -11.70
N TYR A 20 -35.93 3.62 -11.04
CA TYR A 20 -34.98 2.61 -10.56
C TYR A 20 -34.27 1.91 -11.72
N ALA A 21 -34.99 1.47 -12.75
CA ALA A 21 -34.40 0.84 -13.93
C ALA A 21 -33.48 1.80 -14.71
N ALA A 22 -33.81 3.09 -14.76
CA ALA A 22 -32.92 4.11 -15.33
C ALA A 22 -31.65 4.28 -14.48
N LYS A 23 -31.77 4.27 -13.14
CA LYS A 23 -30.63 4.36 -12.22
C LYS A 23 -29.70 3.14 -12.30
N SER A 24 -30.27 1.94 -12.33
CA SER A 24 -29.50 0.69 -12.50
C SER A 24 -28.73 0.70 -13.81
N ARG A 25 -29.41 1.01 -14.93
CA ARG A 25 -28.74 1.10 -16.24
C ARG A 25 -27.61 2.12 -16.26
N ARG A 26 -27.79 3.28 -15.63
CA ARG A 26 -26.71 4.29 -15.51
C ARG A 26 -25.52 3.75 -14.72
N TYR A 27 -25.78 3.04 -13.62
CA TYR A 27 -24.73 2.40 -12.82
C TYR A 27 -23.97 1.35 -13.63
N ASP A 28 -24.68 0.50 -14.37
CA ASP A 28 -24.09 -0.56 -15.19
C ASP A 28 -23.24 0.03 -16.33
N VAL A 29 -23.74 1.07 -17.01
CA VAL A 29 -23.00 1.80 -18.04
C VAL A 29 -21.75 2.44 -17.46
N GLN A 30 -21.86 3.08 -16.29
CA GLN A 30 -20.72 3.70 -15.61
C GLN A 30 -19.66 2.65 -15.24
N LYS A 31 -20.07 1.51 -14.68
CA LYS A 31 -19.18 0.39 -14.34
C LYS A 31 -18.45 -0.14 -15.58
N ASN A 32 -19.19 -0.46 -16.64
CA ASN A 32 -18.62 -0.99 -17.87
C ASN A 32 -17.65 0.00 -18.54
N SER A 33 -17.99 1.29 -18.52
CA SER A 33 -17.10 2.34 -19.04
C SER A 33 -15.80 2.46 -18.25
N ALA A 34 -15.86 2.32 -16.92
CA ALA A 34 -14.68 2.37 -16.06
C ALA A 34 -13.79 1.13 -16.24
N GLU A 35 -14.40 -0.05 -16.42
CA GLU A 35 -13.66 -1.29 -16.72
C GLU A 35 -12.96 -1.20 -18.08
N ALA A 36 -13.65 -0.72 -19.12
CA ALA A 36 -13.06 -0.52 -20.45
C ALA A 36 -11.89 0.48 -20.42
N GLN A 37 -12.00 1.57 -19.66
CA GLN A 37 -10.91 2.53 -19.46
C GLN A 37 -9.69 1.89 -18.77
N ARG A 38 -9.90 1.03 -17.77
CA ARG A 38 -8.81 0.32 -17.07
C ARG A 38 -8.09 -0.65 -17.99
N LEU A 39 -8.83 -1.43 -18.78
CA LEU A 39 -8.25 -2.36 -19.75
C LEU A 39 -7.44 -1.62 -20.82
N TYR A 40 -7.97 -0.51 -21.35
CA TYR A 40 -7.27 0.34 -22.30
C TYR A 40 -5.97 0.92 -21.72
N GLN A 41 -6.02 1.39 -20.46
CA GLN A 41 -4.85 1.90 -19.74
C GLN A 41 -3.82 0.82 -19.40
N ALA A 42 -4.26 -0.42 -19.18
CA ALA A 42 -3.37 -1.55 -18.93
C ALA A 42 -2.64 -1.99 -20.22
N ALA A 43 -3.33 -1.97 -21.35
CA ALA A 43 -2.76 -2.32 -22.65
C ALA A 43 -1.82 -1.24 -23.22
N THR A 44 -2.03 0.03 -22.87
CA THR A 44 -1.19 1.13 -23.35
C THR A 44 -0.02 1.41 -22.40
N SER A 45 1.22 1.16 -22.84
CA SER A 45 2.41 1.54 -22.08
C SER A 45 2.67 3.05 -22.16
N THR A 46 2.26 3.81 -21.15
CA THR A 46 2.55 5.25 -21.04
C THR A 46 3.14 5.60 -19.67
N GLN A 47 4.07 6.55 -19.65
CA GLN A 47 4.68 7.08 -18.43
C GLN A 47 3.77 8.07 -17.68
N TYR A 48 2.72 8.59 -18.33
CA TYR A 48 1.78 9.55 -17.77
C TYR A 48 0.50 8.87 -17.24
N ARG A 49 0.65 7.78 -16.49
CA ARG A 49 -0.51 7.11 -15.89
C ARG A 49 -1.11 8.01 -14.82
N LYS A 50 -2.41 8.28 -14.91
CA LYS A 50 -3.15 9.01 -13.87
C LYS A 50 -3.02 8.23 -12.56
N THR A 51 -2.48 8.85 -11.52
CA THR A 51 -2.36 8.21 -10.20
C THR A 51 -3.75 7.83 -9.73
N LEU A 52 -3.94 6.58 -9.28
CA LEU A 52 -5.17 6.13 -8.65
C LEU A 52 -5.43 7.02 -7.42
N THR A 53 -6.23 8.05 -7.59
CA THR A 53 -6.74 8.84 -6.48
C THR A 53 -7.69 7.89 -5.75
N GLY A 54 -7.35 7.55 -4.50
CA GLY A 54 -8.23 6.76 -3.63
C GLY A 54 -9.66 7.32 -3.68
N GLN A 55 -10.66 6.48 -3.46
CA GLN A 55 -12.09 6.68 -3.75
C GLN A 55 -12.77 7.85 -2.99
N GLY A 56 -12.12 8.99 -2.77
CA GLY A 56 -12.56 10.11 -1.94
C GLY A 56 -12.60 9.78 -0.45
N LEU A 57 -12.03 8.65 -0.03
CA LEU A 57 -12.00 8.22 1.36
C LEU A 57 -10.90 8.97 2.11
N SER A 58 -11.22 9.44 3.32
CA SER A 58 -10.22 9.94 4.27
C SER A 58 -9.11 8.89 4.46
N PRO A 59 -7.84 9.30 4.63
CA PRO A 59 -6.74 8.40 4.97
C PRO A 59 -7.07 7.46 6.14
N ASP A 60 -7.81 7.94 7.15
CA ASP A 60 -8.25 7.13 8.28
C ASP A 60 -9.26 6.05 7.88
N ALA A 61 -10.18 6.37 6.95
CA ALA A 61 -11.16 5.41 6.46
C ALA A 61 -10.51 4.32 5.58
N ILE A 62 -9.45 4.67 4.85
CA ILE A 62 -8.63 3.73 4.08
C ILE A 62 -7.85 2.83 5.04
N ASN A 63 -7.18 3.43 6.02
CA ASN A 63 -6.42 2.70 7.03
C ASN A 63 -7.32 1.77 7.84
N ALA A 64 -8.47 2.23 8.33
CA ALA A 64 -9.41 1.40 9.09
C ALA A 64 -9.86 0.15 8.31
N LYS A 65 -10.08 0.26 7.00
CA LYS A 65 -10.38 -0.89 6.13
C LYS A 65 -9.17 -1.80 5.93
N ALA A 66 -7.97 -1.24 5.81
CA ALA A 66 -6.75 -2.00 5.64
C ALA A 66 -6.32 -2.73 6.93
N SER A 67 -6.58 -2.15 8.11
CA SER A 67 -6.09 -2.66 9.40
C SER A 67 -6.48 -4.10 9.69
N THR A 68 -7.70 -4.52 9.36
CA THR A 68 -8.12 -5.93 9.58
C THR A 68 -7.37 -6.89 8.68
N ARG A 69 -7.24 -6.56 7.39
CA ARG A 69 -6.49 -7.36 6.42
C ARG A 69 -5.01 -7.43 6.78
N LEU A 70 -4.41 -6.32 7.21
CA LEU A 70 -3.01 -6.27 7.63
C LEU A 70 -2.76 -7.15 8.86
N ARG A 71 -3.68 -7.18 9.83
CA ARG A 71 -3.58 -8.08 10.99
C ARG A 71 -3.70 -9.55 10.62
N GLU A 72 -4.60 -9.91 9.71
CA GLU A 72 -4.72 -11.28 9.21
C GLU A 72 -3.47 -11.72 8.44
N MET A 73 -2.93 -10.84 7.60
CA MET A 73 -1.66 -11.07 6.92
C MET A 73 -0.51 -11.23 7.92
N ALA A 74 -0.45 -10.39 8.96
CA ALA A 74 0.56 -10.50 10.00
C ALA A 74 0.45 -11.82 10.79
N ARG A 75 -0.76 -12.27 11.15
CA ARG A 75 -0.95 -13.58 11.81
C ARG A 75 -0.53 -14.74 10.91
N HIS A 76 -0.93 -14.71 9.64
CA HIS A 76 -0.50 -15.72 8.68
C HIS A 76 1.02 -15.72 8.50
N LEU A 77 1.65 -14.54 8.57
CA LEU A 77 3.10 -14.39 8.51
C LEU A 77 3.78 -14.91 9.78
N GLU A 78 3.19 -14.67 10.95
CA GLU A 78 3.66 -15.17 12.25
C GLU A 78 3.53 -16.70 12.34
N GLU A 79 2.45 -17.27 11.81
CA GLU A 79 2.28 -18.72 11.67
C GLU A 79 3.32 -19.35 10.72
N ASN A 80 3.70 -18.61 9.66
CA ASN A 80 4.70 -19.04 8.67
C ASN A 80 6.02 -18.27 8.83
N HIS A 81 6.34 -17.86 10.06
CA HIS A 81 7.45 -16.94 10.34
C HIS A 81 8.79 -17.49 9.83
N ASP A 82 8.97 -18.81 9.90
CA ASP A 82 10.20 -19.47 9.47
C ASP A 82 10.39 -19.39 7.94
N LEU A 83 9.33 -19.68 7.17
CA LEU A 83 9.33 -19.54 5.70
C LEU A 83 9.50 -18.07 5.28
N THR A 84 8.89 -17.16 6.03
CA THR A 84 8.96 -15.73 5.76
C THR A 84 10.37 -15.20 5.94
N ASN A 85 11.03 -15.55 7.05
CA ASN A 85 12.41 -15.16 7.31
C ASN A 85 13.34 -15.72 6.23
N ALA A 86 13.20 -17.00 5.87
CA ALA A 86 14.00 -17.60 4.82
C ALA A 86 13.85 -16.90 3.46
N VAL A 87 12.61 -16.55 3.06
CA VAL A 87 12.35 -15.81 1.81
C VAL A 87 12.96 -14.40 1.87
N PHE A 88 12.85 -13.72 3.00
CA PHE A 88 13.46 -12.40 3.15
C PHE A 88 14.98 -12.46 3.17
N ASP A 89 15.59 -13.44 3.83
CA ASP A 89 17.05 -13.65 3.84
C ASP A 89 17.56 -13.90 2.42
N ASP A 90 16.89 -14.76 1.64
CA ASP A 90 17.23 -15.02 0.25
C ASP A 90 17.10 -13.77 -0.64
N LEU A 91 16.02 -12.99 -0.45
CA LEU A 91 15.82 -11.74 -1.18
C LEU A 91 16.88 -10.70 -0.81
N LEU A 92 17.21 -10.57 0.47
CA LEU A 92 18.18 -9.62 0.99
C LEU A 92 19.59 -9.98 0.49
N ASN A 93 19.96 -11.26 0.56
CA ASN A 93 21.24 -11.75 0.06
C ASN A 93 21.36 -11.59 -1.46
N ASN A 94 20.30 -11.86 -2.23
CA ASN A 94 20.34 -11.71 -3.69
C ASN A 94 20.24 -10.26 -4.18
N THR A 95 19.57 -9.38 -3.43
CA THR A 95 19.38 -7.97 -3.85
C THR A 95 20.51 -7.07 -3.38
N ILE A 96 20.89 -7.20 -2.10
CA ILE A 96 21.85 -6.31 -1.43
C ILE A 96 23.23 -6.98 -1.31
N GLY A 97 23.28 -8.32 -1.24
CA GLY A 97 24.53 -9.05 -1.04
C GLY A 97 25.15 -8.73 0.31
N ALA A 98 26.44 -8.36 0.31
CA ALA A 98 27.19 -8.02 1.52
C ALA A 98 26.80 -6.69 2.19
N GLY A 99 25.80 -5.97 1.65
CA GLY A 99 25.38 -4.68 2.20
C GLY A 99 26.03 -3.48 1.54
N ALA A 100 25.42 -2.30 1.77
CA ALA A 100 26.07 -1.02 1.54
C ALA A 100 26.73 -0.57 2.84
N ALA A 101 28.07 -0.58 2.88
CA ALA A 101 28.81 -0.11 4.05
C ALA A 101 28.63 1.39 4.25
N LYS A 102 28.30 1.78 5.48
CA LYS A 102 28.21 3.19 5.90
C LYS A 102 29.62 3.70 6.17
N ALA A 103 30.06 4.70 5.42
CA ALA A 103 31.40 5.30 5.55
C ALA A 103 31.27 6.81 5.83
N PRO A 104 31.02 7.22 7.08
CA PRO A 104 31.01 8.63 7.44
C PRO A 104 32.40 9.24 7.20
N MET A 105 32.40 10.46 6.64
CA MET A 105 33.62 11.18 6.24
C MET A 105 33.85 12.44 7.06
N VAL A 106 33.63 12.38 8.37
CA VAL A 106 33.86 13.53 9.26
C VAL A 106 35.35 13.81 9.37
N ARG A 107 35.72 15.06 9.10
CA ARG A 107 37.11 15.55 9.15
C ARG A 107 37.32 16.45 10.35
N LEU A 108 38.51 16.38 10.91
CA LEU A 108 39.00 17.31 11.93
C LEU A 108 39.29 18.68 11.32
N THR A 109 39.52 19.69 12.16
CA THR A 109 39.85 21.06 11.72
C THR A 109 41.14 21.13 10.91
N ASN A 110 42.03 20.15 11.06
CA ASN A 110 43.25 19.99 10.27
C ASN A 110 43.01 19.33 8.88
N GLY A 111 41.77 18.92 8.57
CA GLY A 111 41.40 18.27 7.31
C GLY A 111 41.61 16.75 7.27
N GLU A 112 42.17 16.15 8.31
CA GLU A 112 42.33 14.69 8.42
C GLU A 112 41.01 14.02 8.81
N LEU A 113 40.85 12.76 8.44
CA LEU A 113 39.66 11.98 8.78
C LEU A 113 39.67 11.61 10.26
N SER A 114 38.59 11.95 10.99
CA SER A 114 38.46 11.58 12.40
C SER A 114 37.98 10.13 12.52
N THR A 115 38.90 9.17 12.66
CA THR A 115 38.55 7.74 12.72
C THR A 115 37.65 7.41 13.90
N ASP A 116 37.93 7.97 15.07
CA ASP A 116 37.17 7.71 16.29
C ASP A 116 35.74 8.24 16.20
N LEU A 117 35.58 9.46 15.68
CA LEU A 117 34.25 10.08 15.53
C LEU A 117 33.43 9.35 14.46
N ASN A 118 34.06 9.01 13.33
CA ASN A 118 33.40 8.25 12.27
C ASN A 118 32.97 6.85 12.76
N LYS A 119 33.81 6.17 13.54
CA LYS A 119 33.44 4.89 14.16
C LYS A 119 32.26 5.06 15.11
N ARG A 120 32.28 6.11 15.95
CA ARG A 120 31.20 6.38 16.90
C ARG A 120 29.87 6.70 16.22
N ILE A 121 29.90 7.40 15.09
CA ILE A 121 28.69 7.64 14.27
C ILE A 121 28.10 6.33 13.77
N CYS A 122 28.94 5.42 13.27
CA CYS A 122 28.46 4.10 12.84
C CYS A 122 27.79 3.35 13.99
N GLU A 123 28.41 3.31 15.17
CA GLU A 123 27.85 2.64 16.36
C GLU A 123 26.48 3.23 16.75
N VAL A 124 26.38 4.55 16.87
CA VAL A 124 25.12 5.23 17.24
C VAL A 124 24.04 4.99 16.18
N PHE A 125 24.41 5.00 14.91
CA PHE A 125 23.48 4.74 13.83
C PHE A 125 23.00 3.28 13.84
N ASP A 126 23.87 2.32 14.13
CA ASP A 126 23.49 0.91 14.23
C ASP A 126 22.52 0.67 15.40
N ASP A 127 22.77 1.29 16.56
CA ASP A 127 21.85 1.25 17.71
C ASP A 127 20.49 1.88 17.38
N TRP A 128 20.49 3.07 16.76
CA TRP A 128 19.25 3.73 16.31
C TRP A 128 18.48 2.89 15.30
N SER A 129 19.17 2.19 14.39
CA SER A 129 18.52 1.40 13.34
C SER A 129 17.72 0.21 13.88
N GLN A 130 18.05 -0.29 15.06
CA GLN A 130 17.30 -1.36 15.73
C GLN A 130 16.00 -0.88 16.34
N SER A 131 15.93 0.40 16.73
CA SER A 131 14.74 1.02 17.32
C SER A 131 14.65 2.50 16.91
N PRO A 132 14.21 2.80 15.67
CA PRO A 132 14.19 4.15 15.16
C PRO A 132 13.00 4.94 15.72
N ASP A 133 13.08 5.33 16.99
CA ASP A 133 12.17 6.31 17.57
C ASP A 133 12.84 7.69 17.57
N THR A 134 12.11 8.69 17.07
CA THR A 134 12.54 10.09 17.02
C THR A 134 11.75 10.96 18.00
N THR A 135 10.67 10.40 18.56
CA THR A 135 9.61 11.09 19.29
C THR A 135 9.63 10.76 20.78
N GLY A 136 10.20 9.61 21.17
CA GLY A 136 10.23 9.13 22.56
C GLY A 136 8.87 8.62 23.06
N GLU A 137 7.90 8.44 22.16
CA GLU A 137 6.54 7.99 22.47
C GLU A 137 6.45 6.46 22.54
N PHE A 138 7.35 5.76 21.84
CA PHE A 138 7.45 4.31 21.86
C PHE A 138 8.61 3.92 22.76
N GLY A 139 8.43 4.15 24.07
CA GLY A 139 9.40 3.80 25.09
C GLY A 139 9.68 2.30 25.19
N PHE A 140 10.90 2.02 25.65
CA PHE A 140 11.55 0.72 25.94
C PHE A 140 10.67 -0.30 26.68
#